data_AF-A0A950KAF5-F1
#
_entry.id   AF-A0A950KAF5-F1
#
_cell.length_a   1.000
_cell.length_b   1.000
_cell.length_c   1.000
_cell.angle_alpha   90.00
_cell.angle_beta   90.00
_cell.angle_gamma   90.00
#
_symmetry.space_group_name_H-M   'P 1'
#
loop_
_entity.id
_entity.type
_entity.pdbx_description
1 polymer ?
#
loop_
_entity_poly.entity_id
_entity_poly.type
_entity_poly.pdbx_seq_one_letter_code
_entity_poly.pdbx_strand_id
1 'polypeptide(L)'
;MDWIRRLGIKALFRALLRQGLPHAADWAQGLVEPAVHSIVRTLVGWYKRALISYGVAAGLALISVFSICAALTQGLVALGVPPWAAHLSLAAVTGLLAFGFVKRAEAKPRLASGKAKGGSESESRTFNIRIVADKPRSRPARSRARAKAPRPRRVVDVHPNENGWEVSQSPAPRKKRVYANKSRAVKAAMAAARKRSAQVVIHGGNGRIREMFSPTGARDN
;
A
#
# COMPACT_ATOMS: atom_id res chain seq x y z
N MET A 1 2.69 -11.61 -17.48
CA MET A 1 2.68 -12.86 -16.68
C MET A 1 1.28 -13.35 -16.27
N ASP A 2 0.21 -12.56 -16.44
CA ASP A 2 -1.14 -12.93 -15.96
C ASP A 2 -1.85 -14.03 -16.78
N TRP A 3 -1.47 -14.24 -18.03
CA TRP A 3 -2.14 -15.21 -18.90
C TRP A 3 -1.80 -16.68 -18.53
N ILE A 4 -0.55 -16.93 -18.09
CA ILE A 4 -0.08 -18.25 -17.63
C ILE A 4 -0.82 -18.69 -16.36
N ARG A 5 -1.12 -17.75 -15.44
CA ARG A 5 -1.87 -18.06 -14.21
C ARG A 5 -3.34 -18.43 -14.47
N ARG A 6 -3.98 -17.84 -15.48
CA ARG A 6 -5.40 -18.12 -15.79
C ARG A 6 -5.59 -19.44 -16.55
N LEU A 7 -4.61 -19.86 -17.35
CA LEU A 7 -4.67 -21.12 -18.09
C LEU A 7 -4.29 -22.33 -17.22
N GLY A 8 -3.30 -22.20 -16.34
CA GLY A 8 -2.84 -23.30 -15.48
C GLY A 8 -3.91 -23.81 -14.52
N ILE A 9 -4.58 -22.92 -13.79
CA ILE A 9 -5.52 -23.31 -12.71
C ILE A 9 -6.73 -24.08 -13.26
N LYS A 10 -7.28 -23.65 -14.41
CA LYS A 10 -8.44 -24.32 -15.02
C LYS A 10 -8.08 -25.67 -15.63
N ALA A 11 -6.90 -25.79 -16.22
CA ALA A 11 -6.41 -27.06 -16.74
C ALA A 11 -6.13 -28.07 -15.61
N LEU A 12 -5.52 -27.60 -14.52
CA LEU A 12 -5.18 -28.40 -13.34
C LEU A 12 -6.44 -28.89 -12.62
N PHE A 13 -7.44 -28.01 -12.45
CA PHE A 13 -8.73 -28.39 -11.86
C PHE A 13 -9.50 -29.39 -12.73
N ARG A 14 -9.40 -29.26 -14.06
CA ARG A 14 -10.06 -30.18 -15.01
C ARG A 14 -9.35 -31.53 -15.10
N ALA A 15 -8.03 -31.57 -14.94
CA ALA A 15 -7.26 -32.81 -14.83
C ALA A 15 -7.54 -33.54 -13.51
N LEU A 16 -7.59 -32.80 -12.39
CA LEU A 16 -7.92 -33.32 -11.06
C LEU A 16 -9.28 -34.02 -11.02
N LEU A 17 -10.27 -33.45 -11.70
CA LEU A 17 -11.63 -34.01 -11.78
C LEU A 17 -11.75 -35.22 -12.71
N ARG A 18 -10.81 -35.45 -13.64
CA ARG A 18 -10.94 -36.47 -14.68
C ARG A 18 -10.04 -37.69 -14.50
N GLN A 19 -8.87 -37.55 -13.86
CA GLN A 19 -7.83 -38.60 -13.88
C GLN A 19 -7.39 -39.11 -12.50
N GLY A 20 -7.98 -38.61 -11.41
CA GLY A 20 -7.66 -39.05 -10.05
C GLY A 20 -6.41 -38.39 -9.46
N LEU A 21 -6.33 -38.42 -8.13
CA LEU A 21 -5.27 -37.79 -7.31
C LEU A 21 -3.82 -38.18 -7.66
N PRO A 22 -3.46 -39.44 -7.98
CA PRO A 22 -2.06 -39.81 -8.19
C PRO A 22 -1.46 -39.18 -9.46
N HIS A 23 -2.21 -39.10 -10.57
CA HIS A 23 -1.72 -38.46 -11.80
C HIS A 23 -1.59 -36.93 -11.68
N ALA A 24 -2.41 -36.31 -10.82
CA ALA A 24 -2.29 -34.89 -10.55
C ALA A 24 -1.03 -34.55 -9.73
N ALA A 25 -0.56 -35.47 -8.87
CA ALA A 25 0.65 -35.29 -8.09
C ALA A 25 1.91 -35.30 -8.97
N ASP A 26 2.04 -36.27 -9.88
CA ASP A 26 3.18 -36.36 -10.80
C ASP A 26 3.26 -35.15 -11.74
N TRP A 27 2.10 -34.68 -12.24
CA TRP A 27 2.05 -33.49 -13.09
C TRP A 27 2.36 -32.20 -12.32
N ALA A 28 1.91 -32.11 -11.07
CA ALA A 28 2.26 -30.99 -10.20
C ALA A 28 3.77 -30.95 -9.92
N GLN A 29 4.40 -32.10 -9.68
CA GLN A 29 5.84 -32.17 -9.44
C GLN A 29 6.65 -31.70 -10.66
N GLY A 30 6.27 -32.13 -11.87
CA GLY A 30 6.93 -31.71 -13.11
C GLY A 30 6.80 -30.22 -13.45
N LEU A 31 5.76 -29.53 -12.98
CA LEU A 31 5.59 -28.08 -13.18
C LEU A 31 6.16 -27.23 -12.04
N VAL A 32 6.10 -27.74 -10.82
CA VAL A 32 6.57 -27.01 -9.63
C VAL A 32 8.09 -26.89 -9.66
N GLU A 33 8.81 -27.94 -10.05
CA GLU A 33 10.28 -27.94 -10.05
C GLU A 33 10.90 -26.83 -10.93
N PRO A 34 10.56 -26.70 -12.24
CA PRO A 34 11.11 -25.62 -13.07
C PRO A 34 10.62 -24.23 -12.64
N ALA A 35 9.38 -24.11 -12.13
CA ALA A 35 8.84 -22.84 -11.64
C ALA A 35 9.56 -22.37 -10.36
N VAL A 36 9.77 -23.27 -9.40
CA VAL A 36 10.51 -23.00 -8.17
C VAL A 36 11.96 -22.66 -8.50
N HIS A 37 12.59 -23.42 -9.39
CA HIS A 37 13.97 -23.18 -9.78
C HIS A 37 14.15 -21.81 -10.47
N SER A 38 13.19 -21.40 -11.31
CA SER A 38 13.17 -20.06 -11.91
C SER A 38 13.02 -18.96 -10.85
N ILE A 39 12.05 -19.11 -9.92
CA ILE A 39 11.81 -18.15 -8.85
C ILE A 39 13.04 -18.00 -7.96
N VAL A 40 13.66 -19.12 -7.53
CA VAL A 40 14.85 -19.11 -6.68
C VAL A 40 16.00 -18.39 -7.37
N ARG A 41 16.27 -18.65 -8.66
CA ARG A 41 17.34 -17.93 -9.39
C ARG A 41 17.07 -16.43 -9.46
N THR A 42 15.83 -16.01 -9.74
CA THR A 42 15.47 -14.59 -9.77
C THR A 42 15.63 -13.94 -8.39
N LEU A 43 15.23 -14.64 -7.33
CA LEU A 43 15.30 -14.15 -5.96
C LEU A 43 16.76 -14.03 -5.48
N VAL A 44 17.60 -15.02 -5.80
CA VAL A 44 19.04 -14.99 -5.52
C VAL A 44 19.72 -13.87 -6.28
N GLY A 45 19.38 -13.66 -7.56
CA GLY A 45 19.93 -12.56 -8.36
C GLY A 45 19.57 -11.19 -7.79
N TRP A 46 18.32 -11.01 -7.37
CA TRP A 46 17.85 -9.79 -6.72
C TRP A 46 18.55 -9.57 -5.38
N TYR A 47 18.65 -10.61 -4.55
CA TYR A 47 19.33 -10.55 -3.26
C TYR A 47 20.82 -10.20 -3.40
N LYS A 48 21.54 -10.84 -4.33
CA LYS A 48 22.95 -10.51 -4.60
C LYS A 48 23.12 -9.05 -5.02
N ARG A 49 22.28 -8.54 -5.93
CA ARG A 49 22.32 -7.12 -6.35
C ARG A 49 22.04 -6.18 -5.19
N ALA A 50 21.00 -6.46 -4.40
CA ALA A 50 20.67 -5.67 -3.23
C ALA A 50 21.84 -5.66 -2.24
N LEU A 51 22.39 -6.82 -1.90
CA LEU A 51 23.50 -6.96 -0.96
C LEU A 51 24.76 -6.20 -1.42
N ILE A 52 25.10 -6.29 -2.72
CA ILE A 52 26.20 -5.51 -3.30
C ILE A 52 25.92 -4.01 -3.19
N SER A 53 24.72 -3.56 -3.58
CA SER A 53 24.39 -2.12 -3.50
C SER A 53 24.41 -1.57 -2.08
N TYR A 54 23.91 -2.33 -1.10
CA TYR A 54 23.95 -1.94 0.31
C TYR A 54 25.36 -1.97 0.87
N GLY A 55 26.17 -2.96 0.47
CA GLY A 55 27.59 -3.03 0.84
C GLY A 55 28.39 -1.84 0.33
N VAL A 56 28.21 -1.47 -0.95
CA VAL A 56 28.85 -0.31 -1.56
C VAL A 56 28.39 0.99 -0.88
N ALA A 57 27.09 1.16 -0.65
CA ALA A 57 26.56 2.33 0.03
C ALA A 57 27.08 2.46 1.47
N ALA A 58 27.15 1.35 2.22
CA ALA A 58 27.71 1.33 3.56
C ALA A 58 29.21 1.66 3.56
N GLY A 59 29.97 1.11 2.62
CA GLY A 59 31.40 1.42 2.46
C GLY A 59 31.65 2.90 2.16
N LEU A 60 30.90 3.48 1.23
CA LEU A 60 30.98 4.91 0.91
C LEU A 60 30.60 5.79 2.09
N ALA A 61 29.57 5.41 2.86
CA ALA A 61 29.18 6.11 4.07
C ALA A 61 30.31 6.09 5.12
N LEU A 62 30.96 4.95 5.33
CA LEU A 62 32.11 4.84 6.24
C LEU A 62 33.28 5.73 5.82
N ILE A 63 33.62 5.73 4.53
CA ILE A 63 34.68 6.60 3.99
C ILE A 63 34.33 8.08 4.21
N SER A 64 33.08 8.47 3.94
CA SER A 64 32.62 9.85 4.16
C SER A 64 32.73 10.27 5.62
N VAL A 65 32.29 9.42 6.56
CA VAL A 65 32.40 9.69 8.00
C VAL A 65 33.87 9.82 8.41
N PHE A 66 34.74 8.93 7.93
CA PHE A 66 36.17 8.99 8.22
C PHE A 66 36.80 10.31 7.73
N SER A 67 36.49 10.71 6.49
CA SER A 67 36.98 11.98 5.93
C SER A 67 36.52 13.20 6.72
N ILE A 68 35.25 13.22 7.18
CA ILE A 68 34.73 14.30 8.02
C ILE A 68 35.46 14.33 9.37
N CYS A 69 35.69 13.19 10.00
CA CYS A 69 36.42 13.08 11.26
C CYS A 69 37.87 13.58 11.12
N ALA A 70 38.55 13.23 10.03
CA ALA A 70 39.90 13.69 9.74
C ALA A 70 39.95 15.22 9.56
N ALA A 71 39.02 15.78 8.79
CA ALA A 71 38.90 17.22 8.58
C ALA A 71 38.62 17.98 9.90
N LEU A 72 37.71 17.47 10.74
CA LEU A 72 37.42 18.05 12.05
C LEU A 72 38.64 18.01 12.98
N THR A 73 39.39 16.92 12.96
CA THR A 73 40.62 16.79 13.77
C THR A 73 41.65 17.85 13.35
N GLN A 74 41.87 18.02 12.05
CA GLN A 74 42.77 19.06 11.53
C GLN A 74 42.30 20.46 11.92
N GLY A 75 40.99 20.74 11.85
CA GLY A 75 40.41 21.99 12.30
C GLY A 75 40.63 22.26 13.79
N LEU A 76 40.51 21.24 14.65
CA LEU A 76 40.77 21.36 16.09
C LEU A 76 42.25 21.62 16.38
N VAL A 77 43.15 20.94 15.68
CA VAL A 77 44.60 21.17 15.82
C VAL A 77 44.97 22.59 15.39
N ALA A 78 44.36 23.11 14.32
CA ALA A 78 44.54 24.49 13.87
C ALA A 78 44.06 25.52 14.92
N LEU A 79 43.14 25.15 15.81
CA LEU A 79 42.68 25.97 16.94
C LEU A 79 43.58 25.85 18.19
N GLY A 80 44.73 25.18 18.07
CA GLY A 80 45.70 25.01 19.15
C GLY A 80 45.42 23.83 20.08
N VAL A 81 44.46 22.97 19.76
CA VAL A 81 44.21 21.75 20.54
C VAL A 81 45.30 20.72 20.23
N PRO A 82 45.97 20.13 21.24
CA PRO A 82 46.93 19.06 21.00
C PRO A 82 46.28 17.89 20.24
N PRO A 83 46.98 17.25 19.28
CA PRO A 83 46.38 16.19 18.44
C PRO A 83 45.73 15.05 19.24
N TRP A 84 46.38 14.61 20.33
CA TRP A 84 45.86 13.56 21.20
C TRP A 84 44.52 13.96 21.85
N ALA A 85 44.37 15.22 22.25
CA ALA A 85 43.15 15.74 22.86
C ALA A 85 42.02 15.85 21.83
N ALA A 86 42.33 16.29 20.60
CA ALA A 86 41.35 16.38 19.52
C ALA A 86 40.72 14.99 19.20
N HIS A 87 41.53 13.94 19.15
CA HIS A 87 41.05 12.57 18.94
C HIS A 87 40.16 12.08 20.10
N LEU A 88 40.54 12.33 21.36
CA LEU A 88 39.75 11.94 22.52
C LEU A 88 38.39 12.65 22.58
N SER A 89 38.35 13.95 22.30
CA SER A 89 37.10 14.73 22.24
C SER A 89 36.16 14.19 21.17
N LEU A 90 36.69 13.92 19.98
CA LEU A 90 35.91 13.40 18.86
C LEU A 90 35.37 12.00 19.15
N ALA A 91 36.20 11.14 19.76
CA ALA A 91 35.78 9.80 20.19
C ALA A 91 34.66 9.87 21.24
N ALA A 92 34.76 10.77 22.22
CA ALA A 92 33.73 10.97 23.23
C ALA A 92 32.40 11.46 22.63
N VAL A 93 32.43 12.46 21.74
CA VAL A 93 31.24 12.96 21.03
C VAL A 93 30.61 11.87 20.17
N THR A 94 31.43 11.13 19.42
CA THR A 94 30.94 10.03 18.58
C THR A 94 30.31 8.92 19.43
N GLY A 95 30.91 8.60 20.58
CA GLY A 95 30.36 7.64 21.55
C GLY A 95 29.00 8.07 22.10
N LEU A 96 28.83 9.35 22.46
CA LEU A 96 27.55 9.90 22.92
C LEU A 96 26.48 9.86 21.83
N LEU A 97 26.84 10.21 20.59
CA LEU A 97 25.92 10.13 19.44
C LEU A 97 25.50 8.69 19.16
N ALA A 98 26.45 7.74 19.17
CA ALA A 98 26.18 6.33 19.00
C ALA A 98 25.26 5.79 20.10
N PHE A 99 25.52 6.15 21.36
CA PHE A 99 24.66 5.78 22.49
C PHE A 99 23.24 6.33 22.34
N GLY A 100 23.10 7.62 21.99
CA GLY A 100 21.81 8.25 21.74
C GLY A 100 21.05 7.60 20.58
N PHE A 101 21.76 7.18 19.53
CA PHE A 101 21.18 6.46 18.41
C PHE A 101 20.68 5.06 18.82
N VAL A 102 21.48 4.30 19.59
CA VAL A 102 21.07 2.99 20.13
C VAL A 102 19.85 3.15 21.02
N LYS A 103 19.86 4.12 21.95
CA LYS A 103 18.71 4.40 22.82
C LYS A 103 17.47 4.81 22.04
N ARG A 104 17.61 5.59 20.98
CA ARG A 104 16.49 5.96 20.10
C ARG A 104 15.99 4.79 19.26
N ALA A 105 16.87 3.89 18.84
CA ALA A 105 16.52 2.67 18.14
C ALA A 105 15.75 1.70 19.05
N GLU A 106 16.16 1.59 20.33
CA GLU A 106 15.44 0.86 21.38
C GLU A 106 14.10 1.53 21.74
N ALA A 107 14.07 2.87 21.77
CA ALA A 107 12.90 3.66 22.15
C ALA A 107 11.85 3.79 21.03
N LYS A 108 12.12 3.30 19.81
CA LYS A 108 11.03 2.97 18.90
C LYS A 108 10.32 1.78 19.52
N PRO A 109 9.15 1.98 20.16
CA PRO A 109 8.44 0.86 20.71
C PRO A 109 8.12 -0.05 19.52
N ARG A 110 7.95 -1.34 19.79
CA ARG A 110 7.38 -2.31 18.84
C ARG A 110 5.92 -1.98 18.49
N LEU A 111 5.57 -0.70 18.31
CA LEU A 111 4.36 -0.20 17.70
C LEU A 111 4.34 -0.71 16.26
N ALA A 112 3.59 -1.80 16.10
CA ALA A 112 3.26 -2.50 14.85
C ALA A 112 4.19 -3.64 14.39
N SER A 113 4.73 -4.46 15.30
CA SER A 113 4.90 -5.90 14.98
C SER A 113 3.58 -6.70 15.07
N GLY A 114 2.43 -6.01 15.13
CA GLY A 114 1.09 -6.57 14.88
C GLY A 114 0.63 -6.46 13.42
N LYS A 115 1.55 -6.16 12.49
CA LYS A 115 1.32 -6.34 11.06
C LYS A 115 2.60 -6.90 10.46
N ALA A 116 2.90 -8.14 10.83
CA ALA A 116 3.74 -9.00 10.02
C ALA A 116 3.32 -8.77 8.56
N LYS A 117 4.29 -8.26 7.81
CA LYS A 117 4.25 -8.11 6.37
C LYS A 117 4.16 -9.54 5.83
N GLY A 118 2.95 -10.08 5.79
CA GLY A 118 2.57 -11.24 5.00
C GLY A 118 2.75 -10.85 3.54
N GLY A 119 4.00 -10.84 3.10
CA GLY A 119 4.36 -10.87 1.69
C GLY A 119 3.99 -12.24 1.16
N SER A 120 2.74 -12.40 0.74
CA SER A 120 2.34 -13.23 -0.41
C SER A 120 0.81 -13.30 -0.64
N GLU A 121 -0.02 -12.37 -0.15
CA GLU A 121 -1.35 -12.18 -0.75
C GLU A 121 -1.20 -11.16 -1.87
N SER A 122 -0.92 -11.62 -3.09
CA SER A 122 -2.00 -11.80 -4.05
C SER A 122 -2.86 -10.55 -4.06
N GLU A 123 -2.51 -9.65 -4.97
CA GLU A 123 -3.39 -8.65 -5.57
C GLU A 123 -4.64 -9.39 -6.07
N SER A 124 -5.52 -9.79 -5.14
CA SER A 124 -6.92 -9.97 -5.40
C SER A 124 -7.42 -8.54 -5.63
N ARG A 125 -7.22 -8.09 -6.88
CA ARG A 125 -8.29 -7.40 -7.57
C ARG A 125 -9.50 -8.28 -7.36
N THR A 126 -10.26 -8.00 -6.30
CA THR A 126 -11.69 -8.27 -6.28
C THR A 126 -12.24 -7.46 -7.45
N PHE A 127 -12.10 -8.03 -8.64
CA PHE A 127 -13.02 -7.80 -9.71
C PHE A 127 -14.36 -8.13 -9.08
N ASN A 128 -15.14 -7.09 -8.77
CA ASN A 128 -16.58 -7.22 -8.63
C ASN A 128 -17.08 -7.65 -10.01
N ILE A 129 -16.92 -8.94 -10.33
CA ILE A 129 -17.64 -9.60 -11.40
C ILE A 129 -19.06 -9.69 -10.85
N ARG A 130 -19.83 -8.66 -11.15
CA ARG A 130 -21.28 -8.74 -11.08
C ARG A 130 -21.64 -9.80 -12.10
N ILE A 131 -21.86 -11.03 -11.64
CA ILE A 131 -22.51 -12.05 -12.44
C ILE A 131 -23.91 -11.50 -12.70
N VAL A 132 -24.06 -10.83 -13.83
CA VAL A 132 -25.36 -10.57 -14.41
C VAL A 132 -25.86 -11.96 -14.76
N ALA A 133 -26.74 -12.50 -13.93
CA ALA A 133 -27.51 -13.67 -14.30
C ALA A 133 -28.14 -13.33 -15.65
N ASP A 134 -27.75 -14.08 -16.69
CA ASP A 134 -28.39 -13.99 -17.98
C ASP A 134 -29.88 -14.22 -17.74
N LYS A 135 -30.66 -13.14 -17.87
CA LYS A 135 -32.11 -13.23 -17.83
C LYS A 135 -32.51 -14.19 -18.93
N PRO A 136 -33.30 -15.25 -18.64
CA PRO A 136 -33.90 -16.03 -19.70
C PRO A 136 -34.70 -15.09 -20.59
N ARG A 137 -34.42 -15.13 -21.90
CA ARG A 137 -35.17 -14.44 -22.94
C ARG A 137 -36.57 -15.06 -23.00
N SER A 138 -37.44 -14.69 -22.07
CA SER A 138 -38.88 -14.76 -22.29
C SER A 138 -39.40 -13.33 -22.41
N ARG A 139 -39.67 -12.94 -23.66
CA ARG A 139 -40.60 -11.83 -23.95
C ARG A 139 -41.92 -12.20 -23.28
N PRO A 140 -42.53 -11.25 -22.57
CA PRO A 140 -43.89 -10.94 -22.95
C PRO A 140 -44.08 -9.45 -23.26
N ALA A 141 -45.08 -9.27 -24.09
CA ALA A 141 -45.54 -8.05 -24.67
C ALA A 141 -45.85 -6.95 -23.64
N ARG A 142 -45.57 -5.71 -24.06
CA ARG A 142 -46.39 -4.51 -23.87
C ARG A 142 -47.43 -4.61 -22.74
N SER A 143 -47.23 -3.87 -21.66
CA SER A 143 -48.09 -2.72 -21.35
C SER A 143 -47.76 -2.06 -20.01
N ARG A 144 -47.79 -0.72 -20.06
CA ARG A 144 -48.22 0.22 -19.02
C ARG A 144 -47.27 0.48 -17.82
N ALA A 145 -47.05 1.78 -17.62
CA ALA A 145 -46.26 2.46 -16.60
C ALA A 145 -44.74 2.21 -16.66
N ARG A 146 -44.05 3.07 -17.41
CA ARG A 146 -42.61 3.30 -17.30
C ARG A 146 -42.34 3.87 -15.90
N ALA A 147 -42.27 3.00 -14.89
CA ALA A 147 -41.87 3.35 -13.54
C ALA A 147 -40.53 4.08 -13.65
N LYS A 148 -40.54 5.36 -13.31
CA LYS A 148 -39.39 6.27 -13.42
C LYS A 148 -38.26 5.63 -12.64
N ALA A 149 -37.24 5.12 -13.34
CA ALA A 149 -36.11 4.46 -12.70
C ALA A 149 -35.57 5.37 -11.58
N PRO A 150 -35.35 4.83 -10.36
CA PRO A 150 -34.89 5.64 -9.25
C PRO A 150 -33.60 6.35 -9.65
N ARG A 151 -33.57 7.69 -9.49
CA ARG A 151 -32.40 8.49 -9.83
C ARG A 151 -31.21 7.98 -8.98
N PRO A 152 -30.03 7.76 -9.57
CA PRO A 152 -28.87 7.33 -8.79
C PRO A 152 -28.59 8.35 -7.70
N ARG A 153 -28.47 7.86 -6.45
CA ARG A 153 -28.18 8.72 -5.30
C ARG A 153 -26.84 9.42 -5.55
N ARG A 154 -26.81 10.73 -5.35
CA ARG A 154 -25.58 11.52 -5.45
C ARG A 154 -24.75 11.24 -4.21
N VAL A 155 -23.47 10.96 -4.41
CA VAL A 155 -22.53 10.65 -3.33
C VAL A 155 -21.33 11.59 -3.41
N VAL A 156 -20.87 12.05 -2.25
CA VAL A 156 -19.63 12.81 -2.07
C VAL A 156 -18.68 11.93 -1.28
N ASP A 157 -17.62 11.48 -1.93
CA ASP A 157 -16.68 10.53 -1.36
C ASP A 157 -15.46 11.28 -0.79
N VAL A 158 -14.98 10.83 0.36
CA VAL A 158 -13.78 11.37 1.02
C VAL A 158 -12.75 10.26 1.17
N HIS A 159 -11.58 10.43 0.56
CA HIS A 159 -10.51 9.43 0.56
C HIS A 159 -9.21 10.01 1.12
N PRO A 160 -8.41 9.21 1.86
CA PRO A 160 -7.02 9.58 2.09
C PRO A 160 -6.23 9.47 0.78
N ASN A 161 -5.32 10.42 0.57
CA ASN A 161 -4.39 10.55 -0.54
C ASN A 161 -2.99 10.86 0.03
N GLU A 162 -1.93 10.64 -0.73
CA GLU A 162 -0.54 10.95 -0.35
C GLU A 162 -0.38 12.41 0.09
N ASN A 163 -1.14 13.32 -0.53
CA ASN A 163 -1.12 14.76 -0.25
C ASN A 163 -2.18 15.20 0.79
N GLY A 164 -2.87 14.26 1.45
CA GLY A 164 -3.87 14.57 2.49
C GLY A 164 -5.20 13.85 2.29
N TRP A 165 -6.30 14.61 2.26
CA TRP A 165 -7.67 14.10 2.17
C TRP A 165 -8.36 14.67 0.94
N GLU A 166 -8.71 13.80 0.01
CA GLU A 166 -9.36 14.14 -1.25
C GLU A 166 -10.88 14.02 -1.13
N VAL A 167 -11.59 15.03 -1.60
CA VAL A 167 -13.05 15.02 -1.74
C VAL A 167 -13.41 14.90 -3.22
N SER A 168 -14.12 13.84 -3.56
CA SER A 168 -14.60 13.54 -4.91
C SER A 168 -16.14 13.50 -4.96
N GLN A 169 -16.72 13.69 -6.14
CA GLN A 169 -18.17 13.80 -6.32
C GLN A 169 -18.63 12.88 -7.44
N SER A 170 -19.62 12.04 -7.15
CA SER A 170 -20.22 11.11 -8.11
C SER A 170 -21.59 11.60 -8.59
N PRO A 171 -21.92 11.52 -9.91
CA PRO A 171 -21.10 10.97 -11.01
C PRO A 171 -20.09 11.96 -11.62
N ALA A 172 -18.94 11.44 -12.05
CA ALA A 172 -17.77 12.14 -12.61
C ALA A 172 -18.05 12.81 -13.98
N PRO A 173 -17.25 13.83 -14.42
CA PRO A 173 -15.94 14.25 -13.91
C PRO A 173 -16.00 15.62 -13.24
N ARG A 174 -15.85 15.67 -11.91
CA ARG A 174 -15.78 16.95 -11.18
C ARG A 174 -14.44 17.11 -10.49
N LYS A 175 -13.98 18.37 -10.45
CA LYS A 175 -12.72 18.81 -9.84
C LYS A 175 -12.55 18.20 -8.46
N LYS A 176 -11.52 17.35 -8.32
CA LYS A 176 -11.06 16.80 -7.05
C LYS A 176 -10.47 17.94 -6.21
N ARG A 177 -10.78 17.97 -4.92
CA ARG A 177 -10.20 18.94 -3.98
C ARG A 177 -9.46 18.19 -2.89
N VAL A 178 -8.21 18.57 -2.64
CA VAL A 178 -7.36 17.96 -1.62
C VAL A 178 -7.23 18.92 -0.43
N TYR A 179 -7.33 18.38 0.78
CA TYR A 179 -7.22 19.11 2.04
C TYR A 179 -6.16 18.44 2.91
N ALA A 180 -5.34 19.21 3.63
CA ALA A 180 -4.32 18.64 4.51
C ALA A 180 -4.91 17.76 5.64
N ASN A 181 -6.08 18.13 6.17
CA ASN A 181 -6.65 17.52 7.38
C ASN A 181 -8.02 16.87 7.13
N LYS A 182 -8.28 15.71 7.76
CA LYS A 182 -9.57 14.97 7.68
C LYS A 182 -10.75 15.87 8.03
N SER A 183 -10.66 16.61 9.12
CA SER A 183 -11.74 17.48 9.61
C SER A 183 -12.16 18.54 8.59
N ARG A 184 -11.19 19.14 7.88
CA ARG A 184 -11.46 20.12 6.81
C ARG A 184 -12.11 19.47 5.59
N ALA A 185 -11.63 18.29 5.19
CA ALA A 185 -12.22 17.52 4.09
C ALA A 185 -13.67 17.13 4.38
N VAL A 186 -13.96 16.62 5.58
CA VAL A 186 -15.31 16.23 6.00
C VAL A 186 -16.24 17.45 6.07
N LYS A 187 -15.79 18.58 6.63
CA LYS A 187 -16.57 19.83 6.64
C LYS A 187 -16.91 20.30 5.22
N ALA A 188 -15.95 20.24 4.31
CA ALA A 188 -16.16 20.60 2.90
C ALA A 188 -17.11 19.62 2.18
N ALA A 189 -16.98 18.31 2.44
CA ALA A 189 -17.85 17.28 1.89
C ALA A 189 -19.29 17.45 2.38
N MET A 190 -19.50 17.71 3.68
CA MET A 190 -20.81 17.99 4.27
C MET A 190 -21.46 19.25 3.67
N ALA A 191 -20.70 20.33 3.48
CA ALA A 191 -21.21 21.54 2.82
C ALA A 191 -21.62 21.27 1.36
N ALA A 192 -20.83 20.48 0.62
CA ALA A 192 -21.14 20.09 -0.75
C ALA A 192 -22.37 19.16 -0.82
N ALA A 193 -22.50 18.25 0.15
CA ALA A 193 -23.60 17.32 0.28
C ALA A 193 -24.93 18.01 0.56
N ARG A 194 -24.95 18.97 1.50
CA ARG A 194 -26.14 19.77 1.82
C ARG A 194 -26.70 20.50 0.61
N LYS A 195 -25.84 21.12 -0.21
CA LYS A 195 -26.26 21.85 -1.43
C LYS A 195 -26.91 20.96 -2.49
N ARG A 196 -26.73 19.63 -2.41
CA ARG A 196 -27.08 18.69 -3.48
C ARG A 196 -27.92 17.51 -3.02
N SER A 197 -28.33 17.50 -1.76
CA SER A 197 -28.99 16.37 -1.10
C SER A 197 -28.24 15.05 -1.35
N ALA A 198 -26.90 15.10 -1.25
CA ALA A 198 -26.03 13.96 -1.50
C ALA A 198 -25.58 13.31 -0.19
N GLN A 199 -25.26 12.02 -0.22
CA GLN A 199 -24.70 11.32 0.93
C GLN A 199 -23.19 11.53 1.01
N VAL A 200 -22.62 11.64 2.20
CA VAL A 200 -21.16 11.69 2.39
C VAL A 200 -20.68 10.30 2.79
N VAL A 201 -19.68 9.79 2.08
CA VAL A 201 -19.06 8.49 2.35
C VAL A 201 -17.58 8.71 2.62
N ILE A 202 -17.10 8.25 3.78
CA ILE A 202 -15.69 8.35 4.16
C ILE A 202 -15.03 6.99 3.98
N HIS A 203 -13.98 6.95 3.16
CA HIS A 203 -13.17 5.76 2.92
C HIS A 203 -11.93 5.75 3.82
N GLY A 204 -11.53 4.55 4.26
CA GLY A 204 -10.20 4.32 4.83
C GLY A 204 -9.12 4.21 3.76
N GLY A 205 -7.85 4.07 4.18
CA GLY A 205 -6.71 3.90 3.25
C GLY A 205 -6.76 2.63 2.40
N ASN A 206 -7.64 1.69 2.75
CA ASN A 206 -7.92 0.46 1.99
C ASN A 206 -9.14 0.59 1.05
N GLY A 207 -9.70 1.78 0.89
CA GLY A 207 -10.89 2.03 0.08
C GLY A 207 -12.21 1.56 0.71
N ARG A 208 -12.19 0.88 1.87
CA ARG A 208 -13.42 0.45 2.56
C ARG A 208 -14.13 1.64 3.20
N ILE A 209 -15.46 1.61 3.18
CA ILE A 209 -16.30 2.61 3.84
C ILE A 209 -16.11 2.46 5.35
N ARG A 210 -15.72 3.55 6.02
CA ARG A 210 -15.59 3.61 7.48
C ARG A 210 -16.80 4.26 8.13
N GLU A 211 -17.24 5.37 7.54
CA GLU A 211 -18.30 6.22 8.09
C GLU A 211 -19.17 6.72 6.95
N MET A 212 -20.47 6.87 7.20
CA MET A 212 -21.44 7.32 6.22
C MET A 212 -22.37 8.35 6.89
N PHE A 213 -22.50 9.52 6.29
CA PHE A 213 -23.32 10.60 6.81
C PHE A 213 -24.42 10.96 5.80
N SER A 214 -25.67 10.90 6.26
CA SER A 214 -26.82 11.41 5.52
C SER A 214 -27.15 12.82 6.02
N PRO A 215 -27.11 13.86 5.18
CA PRO A 215 -27.41 15.22 5.62
C PRO A 215 -28.87 15.41 6.04
N THR A 216 -29.75 14.43 5.76
CA THR A 216 -31.20 14.49 5.98
C THR A 216 -31.65 14.13 7.39
N GLY A 217 -30.75 13.73 8.30
CA GLY A 217 -31.09 13.35 9.68
C GLY A 217 -31.51 14.50 10.61
N ALA A 218 -32.10 15.57 10.07
CA ALA A 218 -32.52 16.75 10.83
C ALA A 218 -34.00 17.12 10.61
N ARG A 219 -34.84 16.17 10.16
CA ARG A 219 -36.27 16.43 9.94
C ARG A 219 -37.25 15.42 10.54
N ASP A 220 -36.76 14.45 11.32
CA ASP A 220 -37.61 13.48 12.01
C ASP A 220 -37.54 13.73 13.54
N ASN A 221 -37.91 14.94 13.95
CA ASN A 221 -38.35 15.32 15.31
C ASN A 221 -39.46 16.36 15.16
#